data_AF-A0A354UXK9-F1
#
_entry.id   AF-A0A354UXK9-F1
#
_cell.length_a   1.000
_cell.length_b   1.000
_cell.length_c   1.000
_cell.angle_alpha   90.00
_cell.angle_beta   90.00
_cell.angle_gamma   90.00
#
_symmetry.space_group_name_H-M   'P 1'
#
loop_
_entity.id
_entity.type
_entity.pdbx_description
1 polymer ?
#
loop_
_entity_poly.entity_id
_entity_poly.type
_entity_poly.pdbx_seq_one_letter_code
_entity_poly.pdbx_strand_id
1 'polypeptide(L)'
;MVLAGSVASITDASGNQWTITAGGQVAVNGTTDTTTANVTELAYVNGSIWQENASNLWWDKTSPTASWAPGTGTSTSPLPAPITIAAGTASATVSASQVSIAATSGNHMLFLSGSGDIVSLTGGTNTVTDTGSANTYILPAAGKGTDIFTSDVLNTGDTLDLKTALAATQWSGSASTLSNFLKVTDSAQGATLSISTTSGGTGVAIATIDGATTASLATVLAHSIT
;
A
#
# COMPACT_ATOMS: atom_id res chain seq x y z
N MET A 1 9.37 1.01 -13.11
CA MET A 1 8.37 0.91 -12.04
C MET A 1 7.45 -0.27 -12.35
N VAL A 2 6.67 -0.72 -11.36
CA VAL A 2 5.58 -1.69 -11.29
C VAL A 2 4.53 -0.98 -10.48
N LEU A 3 3.65 -0.24 -11.15
CA LEU A 3 2.44 0.29 -10.52
C LEU A 3 1.33 -0.69 -10.87
N ALA A 4 0.53 -1.11 -9.90
CA ALA A 4 -0.58 -2.03 -10.10
C ALA A 4 -1.83 -1.48 -9.38
N GLY A 5 -2.99 -1.52 -10.02
CA GLY A 5 -4.21 -1.04 -9.39
C GLY A 5 -5.46 -1.20 -10.25
N SER A 6 -6.57 -1.51 -9.59
CA SER A 6 -7.90 -1.65 -10.20
C SER A 6 -8.64 -0.32 -10.37
N VAL A 7 -8.11 0.79 -9.84
CA VAL A 7 -8.74 2.12 -9.83
C VAL A 7 -7.76 3.29 -10.03
N ALA A 8 -6.46 3.03 -10.14
CA ALA A 8 -5.44 4.08 -10.26
C ALA A 8 -5.12 4.42 -11.73
N SER A 9 -4.86 5.70 -12.01
CA SER A 9 -4.22 6.12 -13.25
C SER A 9 -2.74 5.75 -13.19
N ILE A 10 -2.26 4.98 -14.17
CA ILE A 10 -0.85 4.68 -14.31
C ILE A 10 -0.26 5.64 -15.35
N THR A 11 0.79 6.38 -14.98
CA THR A 11 1.56 7.17 -15.93
C THR A 11 2.78 6.39 -16.38
N ASP A 12 2.88 6.08 -17.67
CA ASP A 12 4.06 5.41 -18.22
C ASP A 12 5.26 6.36 -18.36
N ALA A 13 6.43 5.82 -18.70
CA ALA A 13 7.64 6.63 -18.88
C ALA A 13 7.57 7.65 -20.03
N SER A 14 6.58 7.52 -20.94
CA SER A 14 6.32 8.48 -22.01
C SER A 14 5.30 9.54 -21.61
N GLY A 15 4.79 9.51 -20.37
CA GLY A 15 3.80 10.44 -19.85
C GLY A 15 2.36 10.12 -20.25
N ASN A 16 2.08 8.95 -20.85
CA ASN A 16 0.71 8.56 -21.13
C ASN A 16 0.04 8.08 -19.85
N GLN A 17 -1.22 8.48 -19.67
CA GLN A 17 -2.07 8.03 -18.59
C GLN A 17 -2.91 6.84 -19.02
N TRP A 18 -2.87 5.77 -18.23
CA TRP A 18 -3.57 4.52 -18.46
C TRP A 18 -4.57 4.30 -17.33
N THR A 19 -5.83 4.13 -17.67
CA THR A 19 -6.93 3.95 -16.69
C THR A 19 -7.82 2.78 -17.08
N ILE A 20 -8.59 2.28 -16.11
CA ILE A 20 -9.70 1.35 -16.35
C ILE A 20 -10.99 2.18 -16.38
N THR A 21 -11.76 2.07 -17.47
CA THR A 21 -13.06 2.73 -17.60
C THR A 21 -14.09 2.06 -16.68
N ALA A 22 -15.19 2.76 -16.38
CA ALA A 22 -16.33 2.15 -15.67
C ALA A 22 -16.94 0.94 -16.41
N GLY A 23 -16.68 0.81 -17.72
CA GLY A 23 -17.09 -0.33 -18.54
C GLY A 23 -16.10 -1.51 -18.54
N GLY A 24 -15.01 -1.45 -17.77
CA GLY A 24 -13.99 -2.49 -17.72
C GLY A 24 -13.16 -2.56 -19.01
N GLN A 25 -12.76 -1.42 -19.55
CA GLN A 25 -11.80 -1.33 -20.67
C GLN A 25 -10.59 -0.50 -20.26
N VAL A 26 -9.46 -0.71 -20.93
CA VAL A 26 -8.34 0.22 -20.84
C VAL A 26 -8.69 1.52 -21.56
N ALA A 27 -8.32 2.67 -20.99
CA ALA A 27 -8.29 3.95 -21.68
C ALA A 27 -6.89 4.56 -21.60
N VAL A 28 -6.45 5.17 -22.69
CA VAL A 28 -5.15 5.84 -22.81
C VAL A 28 -5.37 7.32 -23.06
N ASN A 29 -4.88 8.17 -22.16
CA ASN A 29 -5.10 9.62 -22.17
C ASN A 29 -6.60 9.97 -22.36
N GLY A 30 -7.49 9.21 -21.69
CA GLY A 30 -8.94 9.37 -21.77
C GLY A 30 -9.61 8.74 -22.99
N THR A 31 -8.86 8.17 -23.93
CA THR A 31 -9.43 7.47 -25.10
C THR A 31 -9.54 5.97 -24.84
N THR A 32 -10.75 5.43 -24.87
CA THR A 32 -11.01 4.00 -24.64
C THR A 32 -10.41 3.12 -25.73
N ASP A 33 -9.67 2.09 -25.33
CA ASP A 33 -9.21 1.00 -26.19
C ASP A 33 -10.30 -0.07 -26.30
N THR A 34 -11.09 0.01 -27.37
CA THR A 34 -12.23 -0.88 -27.63
C THR A 34 -11.85 -2.34 -27.91
N THR A 35 -10.56 -2.66 -27.99
CA THR A 35 -10.07 -4.04 -28.14
C THR A 35 -9.98 -4.78 -26.81
N THR A 36 -10.15 -4.07 -25.69
CA THR A 36 -10.10 -4.63 -24.33
C THR A 36 -11.51 -4.82 -23.76
N ALA A 37 -11.68 -5.76 -22.84
CA ALA A 37 -12.95 -6.01 -22.18
C ALA A 37 -12.74 -6.71 -20.83
N ASN A 38 -13.63 -6.43 -19.88
CA ASN A 38 -13.62 -6.98 -18.52
C ASN A 38 -12.29 -6.77 -17.79
N VAL A 39 -11.59 -5.67 -18.07
CA VAL A 39 -10.32 -5.31 -17.43
C VAL A 39 -10.56 -5.04 -15.95
N THR A 40 -9.83 -5.73 -15.10
CA THR A 40 -9.93 -5.63 -13.64
C THR A 40 -8.68 -5.01 -13.02
N GLU A 41 -7.54 -5.09 -13.70
CA GLU A 41 -6.28 -4.55 -13.21
C GLU A 41 -5.41 -4.02 -14.35
N LEU A 42 -4.69 -2.93 -14.08
CA LEU A 42 -3.59 -2.47 -14.90
C LEU A 42 -2.29 -2.60 -14.11
N ALA A 43 -1.21 -2.93 -14.82
CA ALA A 43 0.13 -2.84 -14.29
C ALA A 43 1.11 -2.18 -15.27
N TYR A 44 2.17 -1.52 -14.81
CA TYR A 44 3.26 -1.06 -15.68
C TYR A 44 4.56 -1.70 -15.26
N VAL A 45 5.03 -2.74 -15.97
CA VAL A 45 6.18 -3.57 -15.56
C VAL A 45 7.22 -3.59 -16.69
N ASN A 46 8.48 -3.29 -16.35
CA ASN A 46 9.62 -3.35 -17.28
C ASN A 46 9.40 -2.60 -18.60
N GLY A 47 8.67 -1.48 -18.57
CA GLY A 47 8.40 -0.66 -19.75
C GLY A 47 7.16 -1.07 -20.56
N SER A 48 6.49 -2.16 -20.18
CA SER A 48 5.20 -2.57 -20.77
C SER A 48 4.05 -2.23 -19.84
N ILE A 49 2.94 -1.78 -20.41
CA ILE A 49 1.65 -1.75 -19.73
C ILE A 49 1.02 -3.12 -19.89
N TRP A 50 0.59 -3.68 -18.77
CA TRP A 50 -0.10 -4.94 -18.63
C TRP A 50 -1.56 -4.66 -18.24
N GLN A 51 -2.47 -5.49 -18.74
CA GLN A 51 -3.87 -5.48 -18.34
C GLN A 51 -4.29 -6.90 -17.98
N GLU A 52 -4.94 -7.05 -16.82
CA GLU A 52 -5.62 -8.27 -16.42
C GLU A 52 -7.11 -8.12 -16.64
N ASN A 53 -7.77 -9.20 -17.07
CA ASN A 53 -9.22 -9.24 -17.12
C ASN A 53 -9.82 -10.18 -16.07
N ALA A 54 -11.15 -10.19 -15.97
CA ALA A 54 -11.91 -11.02 -15.05
C ALA A 54 -11.75 -12.56 -15.25
N SER A 55 -10.97 -13.00 -16.25
CA SER A 55 -10.57 -14.41 -16.42
C SER A 55 -9.18 -14.71 -15.84
N ASN A 56 -8.55 -13.77 -15.12
CA ASN A 56 -7.21 -13.85 -14.56
C ASN A 56 -6.13 -14.14 -15.63
N LEU A 57 -6.29 -13.49 -16.78
CA LEU A 57 -5.33 -13.54 -17.88
C LEU A 57 -4.76 -12.14 -18.09
N TRP A 58 -3.48 -12.10 -18.43
CA TRP A 58 -2.68 -10.90 -18.62
C TRP A 58 -2.30 -10.71 -20.08
N TRP A 59 -2.36 -9.46 -20.54
CA TRP A 59 -1.82 -9.03 -21.82
C TRP A 59 -0.96 -7.79 -21.61
N ASP A 60 0.09 -7.63 -22.41
CA ASP A 60 0.98 -6.47 -22.38
C ASP A 60 1.05 -5.75 -23.72
N LYS A 61 1.42 -4.47 -23.65
CA LYS A 61 1.90 -3.69 -24.80
C LYS A 61 2.85 -2.59 -24.34
N THR A 62 3.76 -2.18 -25.23
CA THR A 62 4.81 -1.18 -24.93
C THR A 62 4.46 0.24 -25.33
N SER A 63 3.35 0.46 -26.04
CA SER A 63 2.91 1.79 -26.47
C SER A 63 1.39 1.84 -26.72
N PRO A 64 0.78 3.03 -26.77
CA PRO A 64 -0.67 3.18 -27.02
C PRO A 64 -1.16 2.49 -28.31
N THR A 65 -0.34 2.48 -29.36
CA THR A 65 -0.68 1.94 -30.68
C THR A 65 -0.24 0.50 -30.90
N ALA A 66 0.52 -0.10 -29.98
CA ALA A 66 0.91 -1.50 -30.09
C ALA A 66 -0.29 -2.42 -29.86
N SER A 67 -0.25 -3.61 -30.46
CA SER A 67 -1.23 -4.66 -30.19
C SER A 67 -0.96 -5.32 -28.84
N TRP A 68 -2.02 -5.70 -28.14
CA TRP A 68 -1.94 -6.52 -26.94
C TRP A 68 -1.39 -7.91 -27.24
N ALA A 69 -0.42 -8.35 -26.45
CA ALA A 69 0.22 -9.65 -26.56
C ALA A 69 0.24 -10.38 -25.20
N PRO A 70 0.36 -11.72 -25.17
CA PRO A 70 0.13 -12.62 -26.31
C PRO A 70 -1.35 -12.60 -26.73
N GLY A 71 -1.67 -12.97 -27.96
CA GLY A 71 -3.04 -12.81 -28.50
C GLY A 71 -4.17 -13.46 -27.67
N THR A 72 -3.86 -14.53 -26.94
CA THR A 72 -4.81 -15.23 -26.04
C THR A 72 -4.65 -14.89 -24.57
N GLY A 73 -3.71 -14.01 -24.21
CA GLY A 73 -3.32 -13.72 -22.84
C GLY A 73 -2.48 -14.83 -22.21
N THR A 74 -1.91 -14.54 -21.05
CA THR A 74 -1.15 -15.49 -20.23
C THR A 74 -1.67 -15.50 -18.80
N SER A 75 -1.67 -16.65 -18.13
CA SER A 75 -1.97 -16.73 -16.69
C SER A 75 -0.76 -16.35 -15.82
N THR A 76 0.40 -16.09 -16.43
CA THR A 76 1.59 -15.66 -15.70
C THR A 76 1.47 -14.18 -15.38
N SER A 77 1.35 -13.84 -14.10
CA SER A 77 1.32 -12.44 -13.66
C SER A 77 2.68 -11.78 -13.93
N PRO A 78 2.68 -10.53 -14.44
CA PRO A 78 3.88 -9.72 -14.57
C PRO A 78 4.32 -9.10 -13.24
N LEU A 79 3.46 -9.13 -12.22
CA LEU A 79 3.76 -8.54 -10.92
C LEU A 79 4.77 -9.41 -10.15
N PRO A 80 5.67 -8.78 -9.39
CA PRO A 80 6.54 -9.52 -8.48
C PRO A 80 5.74 -10.40 -7.52
N ALA A 81 6.28 -11.59 -7.25
CA ALA A 81 5.67 -12.48 -6.26
C ALA A 81 5.68 -11.82 -4.86
N PRO A 82 4.60 -11.95 -4.08
CA PRO A 82 4.58 -11.47 -2.70
C PRO A 82 5.68 -12.12 -1.85
N ILE A 83 6.24 -11.35 -0.92
CA ILE A 83 7.20 -11.79 0.08
C ILE A 83 6.44 -12.08 1.38
N THR A 84 6.50 -13.32 1.84
CA THR A 84 5.95 -13.72 3.15
C THR A 84 7.07 -13.92 4.15
N ILE A 85 7.05 -13.16 5.25
CA ILE A 85 7.95 -13.34 6.39
C ILE A 85 7.32 -14.39 7.31
N ALA A 86 7.99 -15.54 7.46
CA ALA A 86 7.49 -16.63 8.29
C ALA A 86 7.63 -16.30 9.79
N ALA A 87 6.71 -16.79 10.61
CA ALA A 87 6.60 -16.43 12.04
C ALA A 87 7.84 -16.67 12.91
N GLY A 88 8.70 -17.61 12.52
CA GLY A 88 9.97 -17.91 13.21
C GLY A 88 11.14 -17.03 12.76
N THR A 89 10.92 -16.12 11.80
CA THR A 89 11.97 -15.27 11.24
C THR A 89 12.20 -14.08 12.18
N ALA A 90 13.37 -13.96 12.78
CA ALA A 90 13.63 -12.81 13.66
C ALA A 90 13.83 -11.51 12.87
N SER A 91 14.48 -11.60 11.69
CA SER A 91 14.78 -10.45 10.85
C SER A 91 14.69 -10.78 9.36
N ALA A 92 14.18 -9.84 8.57
CA ALA A 92 14.12 -9.92 7.11
C ALA A 92 14.72 -8.66 6.49
N THR A 93 15.46 -8.81 5.40
CA THR A 93 15.94 -7.69 4.58
C THR A 93 15.28 -7.78 3.22
N VAL A 94 14.64 -6.68 2.79
CA VAL A 94 13.99 -6.57 1.49
C VAL A 94 14.53 -5.36 0.76
N SER A 95 15.11 -5.61 -0.42
CA SER A 95 15.59 -4.58 -1.35
C SER A 95 14.85 -4.59 -2.68
N ALA A 96 13.86 -5.48 -2.83
CA ALA A 96 12.94 -5.46 -3.96
C ALA A 96 12.02 -4.25 -3.85
N SER A 97 11.56 -3.71 -4.98
CA SER A 97 10.67 -2.55 -5.04
C SER A 97 9.37 -2.94 -5.73
N GLN A 98 8.26 -2.36 -5.28
CA GLN A 98 6.90 -2.64 -5.71
C GLN A 98 6.49 -4.10 -5.52
N VAL A 99 6.81 -4.62 -4.34
CA VAL A 99 6.40 -5.95 -3.90
C VAL A 99 5.42 -5.82 -2.73
N SER A 100 4.57 -6.83 -2.59
CA SER A 100 3.77 -6.98 -1.37
C SER A 100 4.57 -7.77 -0.34
N ILE A 101 4.71 -7.24 0.87
CA ILE A 101 5.41 -7.86 1.99
C ILE A 101 4.40 -8.13 3.10
N ALA A 102 4.33 -9.37 3.57
CA ALA A 102 3.38 -9.77 4.60
C ALA A 102 4.05 -10.55 5.74
N ALA A 103 3.69 -10.21 6.97
CA ALA A 103 3.88 -11.03 8.17
C ALA A 103 2.54 -11.10 8.92
N THR A 104 2.19 -12.27 9.46
CA THR A 104 0.87 -12.50 10.11
C THR A 104 0.96 -12.96 11.56
N SER A 105 2.16 -13.30 12.04
CA SER A 105 2.43 -13.69 13.43
C SER A 105 3.93 -13.68 13.69
N GLY A 106 4.34 -13.52 14.95
CA GLY A 106 5.75 -13.38 15.33
C GLY A 106 6.17 -11.91 15.47
N ASN A 107 7.34 -11.69 16.07
CA ASN A 107 7.94 -10.37 16.20
C ASN A 107 9.12 -10.31 15.23
N HIS A 108 9.15 -9.30 14.35
CA HIS A 108 10.14 -9.22 13.28
C HIS A 108 10.90 -7.89 13.31
N MET A 109 12.13 -7.92 12.83
CA MET A 109 12.83 -6.74 12.34
C MET A 109 12.84 -6.75 10.81
N LEU A 110 12.19 -5.77 10.17
CA LEU A 110 12.22 -5.59 8.73
C LEU A 110 13.19 -4.46 8.38
N PHE A 111 14.20 -4.77 7.56
CA PHE A 111 15.06 -3.79 6.91
C PHE A 111 14.59 -3.61 5.46
N LEU A 112 13.95 -2.48 5.17
CA LEU A 112 13.44 -2.15 3.85
C LEU A 112 14.31 -1.08 3.18
N SER A 113 14.72 -1.37 1.95
CA SER A 113 15.42 -0.42 1.07
C SER A 113 14.74 -0.30 -0.30
N GLY A 114 13.69 -1.08 -0.54
CA GLY A 114 12.83 -0.99 -1.70
C GLY A 114 11.92 0.24 -1.66
N SER A 115 11.35 0.60 -2.80
CA SER A 115 10.40 1.71 -2.93
C SER A 115 9.11 1.25 -3.58
N GLY A 116 7.99 1.90 -3.25
CA GLY A 116 6.67 1.55 -3.81
C GLY A 116 6.09 0.23 -3.28
N ASP A 117 6.62 -0.31 -2.20
CA ASP A 117 6.21 -1.59 -1.62
C ASP A 117 4.91 -1.46 -0.82
N ILE A 118 4.12 -2.53 -0.75
CA ILE A 118 2.96 -2.62 0.14
C ILE A 118 3.33 -3.55 1.29
N VAL A 119 3.36 -3.03 2.51
CA VAL A 119 3.88 -3.74 3.68
C VAL A 119 2.76 -3.94 4.71
N SER A 120 2.53 -5.18 5.11
CA SER A 120 1.54 -5.56 6.11
C SER A 120 2.16 -6.46 7.16
N LEU A 121 2.50 -5.89 8.33
CA LEU A 121 3.13 -6.61 9.43
C LEU A 121 2.12 -6.88 10.54
N THR A 122 1.09 -7.64 10.19
CA THR A 122 0.04 -8.00 11.16
C THR A 122 0.55 -9.04 12.16
N GLY A 123 0.18 -8.88 13.42
CA GLY A 123 0.60 -9.77 14.50
C GLY A 123 1.95 -9.40 15.11
N GLY A 124 2.06 -9.62 16.43
CA GLY A 124 3.28 -9.35 17.19
C GLY A 124 3.67 -7.87 17.24
N THR A 125 4.90 -7.62 17.67
CA THR A 125 5.52 -6.29 17.67
C THR A 125 6.64 -6.30 16.65
N ASN A 126 6.51 -5.51 15.60
CA ASN A 126 7.46 -5.48 14.49
C ASN A 126 8.25 -4.18 14.52
N THR A 127 9.54 -4.26 14.23
CA THR A 127 10.41 -3.08 14.06
C THR A 127 10.74 -2.94 12.59
N VAL A 128 10.58 -1.73 12.06
CA VAL A 128 10.81 -1.42 10.66
C VAL A 128 11.89 -0.36 10.56
N THR A 129 12.93 -0.66 9.79
CA THR A 129 13.90 0.33 9.31
C THR A 129 13.66 0.51 7.83
N ASP A 130 13.07 1.63 7.45
CA ASP A 130 12.85 1.99 6.07
C ASP A 130 13.85 3.05 5.63
N THR A 131 14.55 2.76 4.54
CA THR A 131 15.47 3.65 3.84
C THR A 131 15.05 3.90 2.39
N GLY A 132 13.93 3.28 1.97
CA GLY A 132 13.28 3.48 0.69
C GLY A 132 12.34 4.68 0.69
N SER A 133 11.38 4.66 -0.24
CA SER A 133 10.40 5.74 -0.42
C SER A 133 9.11 5.23 -1.06
N ALA A 134 8.02 5.98 -0.90
CA ALA A 134 6.72 5.68 -1.50
C ALA A 134 6.14 4.31 -1.13
N ASN A 135 6.56 3.74 -0.01
CA ASN A 135 6.02 2.50 0.53
C ASN A 135 4.67 2.77 1.19
N THR A 136 3.78 1.78 1.16
CA THR A 136 2.47 1.84 1.83
C THR A 136 2.44 0.82 2.96
N TYR A 137 2.33 1.30 4.20
CA TYR A 137 2.25 0.47 5.40
C TYR A 137 0.80 0.27 5.83
N ILE A 138 0.30 -0.95 5.68
CA ILE A 138 -1.02 -1.36 6.18
C ILE A 138 -0.90 -1.61 7.68
N LEU A 139 -1.37 -0.64 8.46
CA LEU A 139 -1.24 -0.69 9.92
C LEU A 139 -2.25 -1.67 10.54
N PRO A 140 -1.85 -2.38 11.62
CA PRO A 140 -2.68 -3.39 12.25
C PRO A 140 -3.89 -2.79 12.97
N ALA A 141 -4.94 -3.59 13.11
CA ALA A 141 -6.06 -3.25 14.01
C ALA A 141 -5.62 -3.24 15.48
N ALA A 142 -6.38 -2.52 16.32
CA ALA A 142 -6.15 -2.48 17.76
C ALA A 142 -6.04 -3.91 18.35
N GLY A 143 -4.93 -4.19 19.05
CA GLY A 143 -4.66 -5.50 19.65
C GLY A 143 -4.23 -6.59 18.67
N LYS A 144 -3.97 -6.26 17.41
CA LYS A 144 -3.44 -7.18 16.37
C LYS A 144 -1.98 -6.91 16.03
N GLY A 145 -1.25 -6.33 16.96
CA GLY A 145 0.17 -6.02 16.84
C GLY A 145 0.44 -4.52 16.78
N THR A 146 1.72 -4.18 16.68
CA THR A 146 2.20 -2.80 16.64
C THR A 146 3.45 -2.74 15.77
N ASP A 147 3.50 -1.75 14.88
CA ASP A 147 4.67 -1.49 14.03
C ASP A 147 5.49 -0.32 14.58
N ILE A 148 6.79 -0.56 14.77
CA ILE A 148 7.74 0.39 15.35
C ILE A 148 8.68 0.84 14.23
N PHE A 149 8.42 2.00 13.66
CA PHE A 149 9.28 2.61 12.65
C PHE A 149 10.45 3.31 13.35
N THR A 150 11.66 2.91 12.98
CA THR A 150 12.93 3.47 13.47
C THR A 150 13.38 4.71 12.69
N SER A 151 12.60 5.11 11.68
CA SER A 151 12.79 6.30 10.85
C SER A 151 11.46 7.06 10.71
N ASP A 152 11.56 8.35 10.38
CA ASP A 152 10.39 9.20 10.17
C ASP A 152 9.77 8.94 8.79
N VAL A 153 8.96 7.89 8.72
CA VAL A 153 8.30 7.45 7.48
C VAL A 153 7.31 8.48 6.93
N LEU A 154 6.92 9.49 7.71
CA LEU A 154 6.08 10.59 7.22
C LEU A 154 6.87 11.55 6.33
N ASN A 155 8.19 11.60 6.46
CA ASN A 155 9.06 12.51 5.70
C ASN A 155 9.79 11.82 4.52
N THR A 156 9.67 10.50 4.36
CA THR A 156 10.25 9.72 3.26
C THR A 156 9.30 9.53 2.07
N GLY A 157 8.09 10.08 2.15
CA GLY A 157 7.05 9.95 1.12
C GLY A 157 6.26 8.65 1.20
N ASP A 158 6.36 7.92 2.32
CA ASP A 158 5.58 6.72 2.56
C ASP A 158 4.14 7.07 2.98
N THR A 159 3.25 6.10 2.84
CA THR A 159 1.83 6.22 3.14
C THR A 159 1.43 5.23 4.23
N LEU A 160 0.64 5.67 5.20
CA LEU A 160 0.02 4.80 6.19
C LEU A 160 -1.40 4.43 5.75
N ASP A 161 -1.63 3.16 5.44
CA ASP A 161 -2.98 2.65 5.17
C ASP A 161 -3.64 2.25 6.50
N LEU A 162 -4.61 3.06 6.92
CA LEU A 162 -5.38 2.93 8.15
C LEU A 162 -6.73 2.22 7.96
N LYS A 163 -7.11 1.85 6.73
CA LYS A 163 -8.44 1.27 6.44
C LYS A 163 -8.70 0.02 7.26
N THR A 164 -7.73 -0.91 7.33
CA THR A 164 -7.86 -2.15 8.11
C THR A 164 -8.03 -1.84 9.61
N ALA A 165 -7.27 -0.89 10.13
CA ALA A 165 -7.34 -0.53 11.53
C ALA A 165 -8.67 0.15 11.91
N LEU A 166 -9.15 1.07 11.06
CA LEU A 166 -10.38 1.82 11.26
C LEU A 166 -11.64 0.97 11.03
N ALA A 167 -11.63 0.05 10.06
CA ALA A 167 -12.72 -0.90 9.82
C ALA A 167 -12.97 -1.84 11.00
N ALA A 168 -11.98 -2.04 11.88
CA ALA A 168 -12.12 -2.82 13.12
C ALA A 168 -12.73 -2.01 14.28
N THR A 169 -13.19 -0.77 14.04
CA THR A 169 -13.80 0.11 15.04
C THR A 169 -15.28 0.35 14.75
N GLN A 170 -15.95 1.13 15.59
CA GLN A 170 -17.32 1.64 15.34
C GLN A 170 -17.36 2.90 14.45
N TRP A 171 -16.24 3.32 13.86
CA TRP A 171 -16.20 4.51 13.02
C TRP A 171 -17.01 4.31 11.74
N SER A 172 -17.84 5.29 11.42
CA SER A 172 -18.77 5.24 10.28
C SER A 172 -18.21 5.88 8.99
N GLY A 173 -16.91 6.21 8.96
CA GLY A 173 -16.29 6.95 7.86
C GLY A 173 -16.45 8.47 7.94
N SER A 174 -17.10 9.00 8.99
CA SER A 174 -17.27 10.46 9.14
C SER A 174 -15.98 11.13 9.63
N ALA A 175 -15.41 12.01 8.82
CA ALA A 175 -14.19 12.76 9.18
C ALA A 175 -14.31 13.52 10.51
N SER A 176 -15.50 14.06 10.82
CA SER A 176 -15.76 14.81 12.06
C SER A 176 -15.66 13.97 13.34
N THR A 177 -15.76 12.64 13.24
CA THR A 177 -15.69 11.73 14.38
C THR A 177 -14.41 10.90 14.40
N LEU A 178 -13.54 11.02 13.39
CA LEU A 178 -12.32 10.22 13.27
C LEU A 178 -11.40 10.37 14.49
N SER A 179 -11.26 11.58 15.04
CA SER A 179 -10.42 11.85 16.22
C SER A 179 -10.89 11.14 17.49
N ASN A 180 -12.12 10.63 17.52
CA ASN A 180 -12.62 9.81 18.64
C ASN A 180 -12.06 8.38 18.60
N PHE A 181 -11.53 7.95 17.44
CA PHE A 181 -11.02 6.60 17.18
C PHE A 181 -9.51 6.61 16.98
N LEU A 182 -8.99 7.51 16.15
CA LEU A 182 -7.56 7.67 15.89
C LEU A 182 -6.97 8.82 16.70
N LYS A 183 -5.98 8.49 17.53
CA LYS A 183 -5.20 9.47 18.29
C LYS A 183 -3.74 9.42 17.89
N VAL A 184 -3.14 10.60 17.77
CA VAL A 184 -1.70 10.78 17.61
C VAL A 184 -1.19 11.43 18.88
N THR A 185 -0.21 10.81 19.53
CA THR A 185 0.51 11.37 20.68
C THR A 185 1.94 11.58 20.27
N ASP A 186 2.42 12.81 20.30
CA ASP A 186 3.81 13.14 20.08
C ASP A 186 4.62 13.01 21.39
N SER A 187 5.91 12.79 21.22
CA SER A 187 6.91 12.73 22.28
C SER A 187 8.20 13.33 21.74
N ALA A 188 9.17 13.56 22.63
CA ALA A 188 10.49 14.02 22.22
C ALA A 188 11.24 13.01 21.32
N GLN A 189 10.78 11.76 21.23
CA GLN A 189 11.41 10.71 20.43
C GLN A 189 10.69 10.47 19.09
N GLY A 190 9.41 10.85 18.97
CA GLY A 190 8.59 10.54 17.81
C GLY A 190 7.10 10.53 18.13
N ALA A 191 6.29 9.95 17.26
CA ALA A 191 4.83 9.91 17.39
C ALA A 191 4.31 8.49 17.62
N THR A 192 3.26 8.36 18.43
CA THR A 192 2.51 7.11 18.61
C THR A 192 1.11 7.26 18.05
N LEU A 193 0.72 6.35 17.17
CA LEU A 193 -0.63 6.24 16.64
C LEU A 193 -1.39 5.18 17.45
N SER A 194 -2.57 5.53 17.92
CA SER A 194 -3.43 4.64 18.71
C SER A 194 -4.86 4.61 18.19
N ILE A 195 -5.45 3.42 18.19
CA ILE A 195 -6.83 3.18 17.75
C ILE A 195 -7.70 2.75 18.95
N SER A 196 -8.81 3.43 19.14
CA SER A 196 -9.91 2.99 20.01
C SER A 196 -10.97 2.28 19.18
N THR A 197 -11.48 1.14 19.65
CA THR A 197 -12.55 0.40 18.94
C THR A 197 -13.93 1.04 19.13
N THR A 198 -14.12 1.83 20.18
CA THR A 198 -15.35 2.59 20.47
C THR A 198 -15.08 4.09 20.48
N SER A 199 -16.10 4.90 20.20
CA SER A 199 -15.96 6.36 20.16
C SER A 199 -15.50 6.91 21.51
N GLY A 200 -14.32 7.52 21.56
CA GLY A 200 -13.76 8.14 22.76
C GLY A 200 -13.18 7.15 23.77
N GLY A 201 -13.14 5.86 23.45
CA GLY A 201 -12.56 4.82 24.30
C GLY A 201 -11.04 4.92 24.46
N THR A 202 -10.49 3.95 25.19
CA THR A 202 -9.05 3.81 25.39
C THR A 202 -8.39 3.33 24.09
N GLY A 203 -7.44 4.10 23.59
CA GLY A 203 -6.67 3.73 22.41
C GLY A 203 -5.63 2.64 22.71
N VAL A 204 -5.42 1.76 21.74
CA VAL A 204 -4.30 0.79 21.72
C VAL A 204 -3.32 1.23 20.66
N ALA A 205 -2.02 1.25 20.98
CA ALA A 205 -0.97 1.61 20.03
C ALA A 205 -0.92 0.62 18.86
N ILE A 206 -0.93 1.15 17.64
CA ILE A 206 -0.82 0.37 16.40
C ILE A 206 0.46 0.70 15.64
N ALA A 207 1.01 1.90 15.86
CA ALA A 207 2.31 2.27 15.32
C ALA A 207 3.04 3.27 16.22
N THR A 208 4.37 3.21 16.20
CA THR A 208 5.26 4.29 16.68
C THR A 208 6.19 4.70 15.56
N ILE A 209 6.41 6.00 15.39
CA ILE A 209 7.21 6.58 14.33
C ILE A 209 8.30 7.44 14.96
N ASP A 210 9.50 6.88 15.06
CA ASP A 210 10.66 7.57 15.61
C ASP A 210 11.07 8.73 14.69
N GLY A 211 11.49 9.84 15.29
CA GLY A 211 11.86 11.06 14.55
C GLY A 211 10.69 11.98 14.17
N ALA A 212 9.45 11.48 14.17
CA ALA A 212 8.25 12.27 13.88
C ALA A 212 7.81 13.16 15.06
N THR A 213 8.72 13.96 15.63
CA THR A 213 8.55 14.66 16.93
C THR A 213 7.53 15.79 16.92
N THR A 214 6.99 16.16 15.75
CA THR A 214 5.97 17.20 15.59
C THR A 214 4.71 16.68 14.91
N ALA A 215 4.53 15.36 14.82
CA ALA A 215 3.39 14.79 14.11
C ALA A 215 2.09 15.08 14.85
N SER A 216 1.17 15.72 14.15
CA SER A 216 -0.22 15.89 14.57
C SER A 216 -1.13 14.93 13.83
N LEU A 217 -2.38 14.78 14.27
CA LEU A 217 -3.40 14.05 13.51
C LEU A 217 -3.50 14.55 12.07
N ALA A 218 -3.47 15.87 11.84
CA ALA A 218 -3.51 16.44 10.50
C ALA A 218 -2.29 16.02 9.65
N THR A 219 -1.10 15.99 10.26
CA THR A 219 0.15 15.60 9.56
C THR A 219 0.12 14.12 9.18
N VAL A 220 -0.34 13.26 10.09
CA VAL A 220 -0.52 11.83 9.82
C VAL A 220 -1.54 11.62 8.70
N LEU A 221 -2.69 12.30 8.75
CA LEU A 221 -3.72 12.17 7.72
C LEU A 221 -3.28 12.65 6.34
N ALA A 222 -2.37 13.63 6.26
CA ALA A 222 -1.79 14.04 4.99
C ALA A 222 -0.94 12.93 4.33
N HIS A 223 -0.48 11.96 5.12
CA HIS A 223 0.32 10.80 4.68
C HIS A 223 -0.45 9.49 4.88
N SER A 224 -1.78 9.53 4.96
CA SER A 224 -2.57 8.33 5.23
C SER A 224 -3.72 8.14 4.24
N ILE A 225 -4.14 6.89 4.12
CA ILE A 225 -5.42 6.51 3.52
C ILE A 225 -6.30 5.97 4.66
N THR A 226 -7.50 6.51 4.82
CA THR A 226 -8.45 6.17 5.91
C THR A 226 -9.75 5.60 5.40
#